data_AF-A0A426DDF3-F1
#
_entry.id   AF-A0A426DDF3-F1
#
_cell.length_a   1.000
_cell.length_b   1.000
_cell.length_c   1.000
_cell.angle_alpha   90.00
_cell.angle_beta   90.00
_cell.angle_gamma   90.00
#
_symmetry.space_group_name_H-M   'P 1'
#
loop_
_entity.id
_entity.type
_entity.pdbx_description
1 polymer ?
#
loop_
_entity_poly.entity_id
_entity_poly.type
_entity_poly.pdbx_seq_one_letter_code
_entity_poly.pdbx_strand_id
1 'polypeptide(L)'
;MAQINNQTMYDTSPDEVRPPRRNPDYGMPCKYTLSGKIVYGQGIGKLVGTPTANLQILSRDALPPVGVYVTEVLLEGQLYYGVTNIGTSPTVNKNKEISIETLIMNFSKDIHGQQMEIRLFKKLRCPKKFENLSMLLDQIRMDCIAAQEFFGIQMTSSKLHMSVRNHQTTINQQEIYLSTKEFDVLYMLYSNPDITYTKEQIYEAVWHEPSGGYCHAVENTVFQIRKKCRSVAKDIDFIKTIAGYGYKFHAG
;
A
#
# COMPACT_ATOMS: atom_id res chain seq x y z
N MET A 1 -55.70 -1.46 -7.63
CA MET A 1 -54.74 -1.83 -8.69
C MET A 1 -53.92 -0.62 -9.06
N ALA A 2 -52.66 -0.56 -8.63
CA ALA A 2 -51.68 0.39 -9.11
C ALA A 2 -50.35 -0.35 -9.20
N GLN A 3 -49.86 -0.55 -10.42
CA GLN A 3 -48.52 -1.06 -10.71
C GLN A 3 -47.53 0.07 -10.45
N ILE A 4 -46.46 -0.20 -9.70
CA ILE A 4 -45.28 0.66 -9.63
C ILE A 4 -44.10 -0.16 -10.15
N ASN A 5 -43.52 0.35 -11.24
CA ASN A 5 -42.36 -0.16 -11.93
C ASN A 5 -41.11 -0.13 -11.03
N ASN A 6 -40.46 -1.28 -10.84
CA ASN A 6 -39.10 -1.38 -10.29
C ASN A 6 -38.10 -1.49 -11.44
N GLN A 7 -37.47 -0.36 -11.77
CA GLN A 7 -36.33 -0.28 -12.69
C GLN A 7 -35.43 0.83 -12.14
N THR A 8 -34.42 0.53 -11.33
CA THR A 8 -33.02 0.43 -11.78
C THR A 8 -32.17 -0.05 -10.60
N MET A 9 -31.49 -1.19 -10.75
CA MET A 9 -30.48 -1.69 -9.79
C MET A 9 -29.15 -1.83 -10.55
N TYR A 10 -28.23 -0.93 -10.23
CA TYR A 10 -26.77 -1.04 -10.30
C TYR A 10 -26.14 -1.57 -11.60
N ASP A 11 -25.86 -0.65 -12.52
CA ASP A 11 -24.68 -0.70 -13.38
C ASP A 11 -23.61 0.20 -12.77
N THR A 12 -22.58 -0.38 -12.13
CA THR A 12 -21.33 0.32 -11.85
C THR A 12 -20.15 -0.64 -12.00
N SER A 13 -19.39 -0.41 -13.07
CA SER A 13 -18.08 -0.98 -13.37
C SER A 13 -17.09 -0.89 -12.19
N PRO A 14 -16.16 -1.85 -11.99
CA PRO A 14 -15.24 -1.90 -10.83
C PRO A 14 -14.16 -0.79 -10.78
N ASP A 15 -14.07 0.08 -11.79
CA ASP A 15 -12.89 0.95 -12.00
C ASP A 15 -13.05 2.42 -11.55
N GLU A 16 -14.11 2.79 -10.83
CA GLU A 16 -14.27 4.17 -10.30
C GLU A 16 -14.49 4.22 -8.78
N VAL A 17 -13.50 3.82 -7.99
CA VAL A 17 -13.39 4.36 -6.63
C VAL A 17 -12.80 5.76 -6.73
N ARG A 18 -13.64 6.76 -7.05
CA ARG A 18 -13.23 8.16 -6.95
C ARG A 18 -12.94 8.45 -5.47
N PRO A 19 -11.77 9.05 -5.13
CA PRO A 19 -11.52 9.46 -3.77
C PRO A 19 -12.63 10.41 -3.30
N PRO A 20 -13.00 10.38 -2.01
CA PRO A 20 -14.05 11.24 -1.49
C PRO A 20 -13.78 12.70 -1.87
N ARG A 21 -14.83 13.41 -2.32
CA ARG A 21 -14.74 14.85 -2.58
C ARG A 21 -14.19 15.52 -1.32
N ARG A 22 -13.19 16.39 -1.50
CA ARG A 22 -12.54 17.21 -0.46
C ARG A 22 -13.54 17.58 0.64
N ASN A 23 -13.46 16.93 1.80
CA ASN A 23 -14.24 17.36 2.95
C ASN A 23 -13.65 18.70 3.41
N PRO A 24 -14.39 19.82 3.38
CA PRO A 24 -13.86 21.13 3.78
C PRO A 24 -13.44 21.19 5.26
N ASP A 25 -13.85 20.21 6.07
CA ASP A 25 -13.78 20.22 7.54
C ASP A 25 -12.57 19.49 8.16
N TYR A 26 -11.52 19.10 7.41
CA TYR A 26 -10.33 18.47 8.05
C TYR A 26 -9.54 19.41 8.99
N GLY A 27 -9.93 20.68 9.10
CA GLY A 27 -9.49 21.61 10.15
C GLY A 27 -8.01 22.02 10.15
N MET A 28 -7.14 21.35 9.39
CA MET A 28 -5.70 21.59 9.37
C MET A 28 -5.22 21.94 7.96
N PRO A 29 -4.66 23.15 7.74
CA PRO A 29 -4.12 23.52 6.43
C PRO A 29 -2.88 22.69 6.08
N CYS A 30 -2.61 22.53 4.79
CA CYS A 30 -1.34 21.95 4.36
C CYS A 30 -0.18 22.85 4.79
N LYS A 31 0.90 22.25 5.31
CA LYS A 31 2.09 22.97 5.80
C LYS A 31 3.09 23.27 4.69
N TYR A 32 3.16 22.37 3.70
CA TYR A 32 4.11 22.47 2.60
C TYR A 32 3.46 21.94 1.32
N THR A 33 3.80 22.57 0.20
CA THR A 33 3.43 22.11 -1.14
C THR A 33 4.71 21.98 -1.95
N LEU A 34 4.89 20.82 -2.60
CA LEU A 34 6.04 20.55 -3.45
C LEU A 34 5.54 20.07 -4.81
N SER A 35 6.12 20.59 -5.87
CA SER A 35 5.79 20.19 -7.24
C SER A 35 7.06 19.81 -7.98
N GLY A 36 6.98 18.75 -8.77
CA GLY A 36 8.15 18.21 -9.44
C GLY A 36 7.82 17.13 -10.47
N LYS A 37 8.86 16.70 -11.17
CA LYS A 37 8.78 15.61 -12.12
C LYS A 37 8.96 14.28 -11.41
N ILE A 38 8.14 13.29 -11.75
CA ILE A 38 8.31 11.92 -11.26
C ILE A 38 9.46 11.27 -12.03
N VAL A 39 10.48 10.82 -11.30
CA VAL A 39 11.66 10.16 -11.85
C VAL A 39 11.79 8.74 -11.35
N TYR A 40 12.63 7.95 -12.00
CA TYR A 40 13.03 6.66 -11.48
C TYR A 40 13.89 6.86 -10.23
N GLY A 41 13.51 6.22 -9.13
CA GLY A 41 14.31 6.20 -7.90
C GLY A 41 14.97 4.84 -7.66
N GLN A 42 15.81 4.81 -6.65
CA GLN A 42 16.33 3.58 -6.04
C GLN A 42 15.72 3.33 -4.65
N GLY A 43 14.56 3.95 -4.39
CA GLY A 43 13.90 3.98 -3.10
C GLY A 43 13.22 2.68 -2.69
N ILE A 44 12.43 2.78 -1.62
CA ILE A 44 11.69 1.66 -1.02
C ILE A 44 10.84 0.93 -2.06
N GLY A 45 10.26 1.65 -3.04
CA GLY A 45 9.43 1.06 -4.09
C GLY A 45 10.09 -0.06 -4.89
N LYS A 46 11.39 0.05 -5.16
CA LYS A 46 12.13 -1.00 -5.87
C LYS A 46 12.40 -2.22 -4.98
N LEU A 47 12.59 -2.01 -3.67
CA LEU A 47 12.84 -3.08 -2.71
C LEU A 47 11.57 -3.89 -2.42
N VAL A 48 10.41 -3.24 -2.46
CA VAL A 48 9.15 -3.84 -2.00
C VAL A 48 8.10 -4.01 -3.10
N GLY A 49 8.38 -3.61 -4.34
CA GLY A 49 7.41 -3.69 -5.43
C GLY A 49 6.24 -2.72 -5.30
N THR A 50 6.31 -1.69 -4.43
CA THR A 50 5.34 -0.59 -4.43
C THR A 50 5.64 0.37 -5.58
N PRO A 51 4.63 0.81 -6.34
CA PRO A 51 4.78 1.97 -7.21
C PRO A 51 4.96 3.21 -6.33
N THR A 52 6.20 3.60 -6.06
CA THR A 52 6.51 4.87 -5.38
C THR A 52 6.93 5.92 -6.39
N ALA A 53 6.34 7.11 -6.25
CA ALA A 53 6.70 8.27 -7.04
C ALA A 53 7.91 8.96 -6.38
N ASN A 54 9.06 8.94 -7.03
CA ASN A 54 10.22 9.71 -6.59
C ASN A 54 10.12 11.11 -7.22
N LEU A 55 9.99 12.14 -6.40
CA LEU A 55 9.74 13.50 -6.86
C LEU A 55 11.05 14.29 -6.99
N GLN A 56 11.38 14.68 -8.22
CA GLN A 56 12.45 15.63 -8.49
C GLN A 56 11.88 17.05 -8.54
N ILE A 57 12.22 17.85 -7.53
CA ILE A 57 11.81 19.26 -7.44
C ILE A 57 12.85 20.19 -8.08
N LEU A 58 12.39 21.33 -8.59
CA LEU A 58 13.24 22.31 -9.29
C LEU A 58 14.05 23.21 -8.34
N SER A 59 13.50 23.59 -7.18
CA SER A 59 14.19 24.36 -6.14
C SER A 59 14.12 23.61 -4.80
N ARG A 60 15.21 23.69 -4.02
CA ARG A 60 15.35 23.05 -2.70
C ARG A 60 15.44 24.05 -1.54
N ASP A 61 15.20 25.33 -1.80
CA ASP A 61 15.50 26.43 -0.87
C ASP A 61 14.61 26.41 0.39
N ALA A 62 13.44 25.76 0.32
CA ALA A 62 12.48 25.63 1.42
C ALA A 62 11.94 24.20 1.56
N LEU A 63 12.85 23.23 1.69
CA LEU A 63 12.45 21.83 1.91
C LEU A 63 11.81 21.64 3.30
N PRO A 64 10.74 20.83 3.40
CA PRO A 64 10.21 20.40 4.69
C PRO A 64 11.27 19.66 5.51
N PRO A 65 11.16 19.66 6.85
CA PRO A 65 12.02 18.84 7.69
C PRO A 65 11.98 17.36 7.27
N VAL A 66 13.07 16.62 7.50
CA VAL A 66 13.08 15.18 7.23
C VAL A 66 12.00 14.47 8.05
N GLY A 67 11.28 13.54 7.44
CA GLY A 67 10.09 12.94 8.05
C GLY A 67 9.24 12.14 7.08
N VAL A 68 8.31 11.38 7.64
CA VAL A 68 7.20 10.77 6.91
C VAL A 68 5.95 11.60 7.16
N TYR A 69 5.23 11.94 6.10
CA TYR A 69 4.13 12.91 6.11
C TYR A 69 2.85 12.34 5.49
N VAL A 70 1.72 12.69 6.11
CA VAL A 70 0.40 12.54 5.47
C VAL A 70 0.33 13.47 4.27
N THR A 71 0.00 12.91 3.11
CA THR A 71 0.13 13.57 1.81
C THR A 71 -1.16 13.49 1.00
N GLU A 72 -1.57 14.63 0.46
CA GLU A 72 -2.50 14.71 -0.68
C GLU A 72 -1.66 14.84 -1.96
N VAL A 73 -2.04 14.13 -3.02
CA VAL A 73 -1.33 14.07 -4.30
C VAL A 73 -2.26 14.59 -5.39
N LEU A 74 -1.78 15.54 -6.18
CA LEU A 74 -2.45 16.02 -7.37
C LEU A 74 -1.65 15.57 -8.59
N LEU A 75 -2.27 14.71 -9.39
CA LEU A 75 -1.67 14.09 -10.57
C LEU A 75 -2.68 14.11 -11.72
N GLU A 76 -2.31 14.70 -12.86
CA GLU A 76 -3.19 14.82 -14.05
C GLU A 76 -4.59 15.40 -13.73
N GLY A 77 -4.66 16.34 -12.76
CA GLY A 77 -5.92 16.95 -12.32
C GLY A 77 -6.79 16.06 -11.42
N GLN A 78 -6.33 14.84 -11.10
CA GLN A 78 -6.97 13.94 -10.16
C GLN A 78 -6.31 14.00 -8.78
N LEU A 79 -7.14 13.87 -7.75
CA LEU A 79 -6.70 13.88 -6.37
C LEU A 79 -6.46 12.43 -5.90
N TYR A 80 -5.37 12.21 -5.17
CA TYR A 80 -5.07 10.96 -4.50
C TYR A 80 -4.54 11.22 -3.09
N TYR A 81 -4.40 10.17 -2.30
CA TYR A 81 -3.91 10.24 -0.93
C TYR A 81 -2.76 9.26 -0.71
N GLY A 82 -1.85 9.61 0.18
CA GLY A 82 -0.66 8.81 0.39
C GLY A 82 0.18 9.23 1.58
N VAL A 83 1.38 8.66 1.62
CA VAL A 83 2.43 9.04 2.57
C VAL A 83 3.70 9.41 1.80
N THR A 84 4.36 10.48 2.23
CA THR A 84 5.62 10.94 1.63
C THR A 84 6.74 10.83 2.64
N ASN A 85 7.81 10.14 2.25
CA ASN A 85 9.07 10.09 2.96
C ASN A 85 10.02 11.15 2.40
N ILE A 86 10.47 12.06 3.27
CA ILE A 86 11.50 13.06 2.98
C ILE A 86 12.72 12.71 3.84
N GLY A 87 13.82 12.33 3.20
CA GLY A 87 15.01 11.91 3.92
C GLY A 87 16.23 11.78 3.04
N THR A 88 17.37 11.46 3.63
CA THR A 88 18.61 11.15 2.91
C THR A 88 18.76 9.63 2.87
N SER A 89 18.92 9.05 1.68
CA SER A 89 19.21 7.63 1.55
C SER A 89 20.65 7.37 2.05
N PRO A 90 20.88 6.56 3.09
CA PRO A 90 22.22 6.28 3.58
C PRO A 90 23.03 5.36 2.65
N THR A 91 22.38 4.71 1.67
CA THR A 91 22.91 3.50 1.02
C THR A 91 23.13 3.60 -0.48
N VAL A 92 22.87 4.75 -1.14
CA VAL A 92 22.89 4.79 -2.61
C VAL A 92 23.73 5.90 -3.23
N ASN A 93 24.00 7.02 -2.56
CA ASN A 93 24.81 8.08 -3.16
C ASN A 93 25.83 8.66 -2.17
N LYS A 94 27.07 8.86 -2.64
CA LYS A 94 28.11 9.62 -1.94
C LYS A 94 27.70 11.09 -1.72
N ASN A 95 26.71 11.56 -2.47
CA ASN A 95 26.07 12.85 -2.28
C ASN A 95 24.85 12.68 -1.36
N LYS A 96 24.85 13.38 -0.21
CA LYS A 96 23.77 13.41 0.80
C LYS A 96 22.50 14.12 0.28
N GLU A 97 22.06 13.81 -0.92
CA GLU A 97 20.89 14.43 -1.51
C GLU A 97 19.60 13.97 -0.83
N ILE A 98 18.71 14.93 -0.56
CA ILE A 98 17.39 14.65 0.00
C ILE A 98 16.52 14.04 -1.09
N SER A 99 15.99 12.85 -0.82
CA SER A 99 14.98 12.17 -1.61
C SER A 99 13.57 12.46 -1.08
N ILE A 100 12.62 12.62 -2.00
CA ILE A 100 11.20 12.75 -1.72
C ILE A 100 10.50 11.58 -2.41
N GLU A 101 10.03 10.63 -1.62
CA GLU A 101 9.40 9.40 -2.12
C GLU A 101 7.97 9.32 -1.61
N THR A 102 6.99 9.27 -2.52
CA THR A 102 5.57 9.22 -2.19
C THR A 102 4.99 7.86 -2.55
N LEU A 103 4.39 7.20 -1.56
CA LEU A 103 3.50 6.05 -1.77
C LEU A 103 2.07 6.56 -1.93
N ILE A 104 1.51 6.40 -3.13
CA ILE A 104 0.12 6.74 -3.43
C ILE A 104 -0.75 5.51 -3.12
N MET A 105 -1.73 5.66 -2.23
CA MET A 105 -2.62 4.57 -1.83
C MET A 105 -3.61 4.23 -2.94
N ASN A 106 -3.95 2.95 -3.10
CA ASN A 106 -4.89 2.44 -4.10
C ASN A 106 -4.52 2.82 -5.54
N PHE A 107 -3.22 2.92 -5.84
CA PHE A 107 -2.70 3.41 -7.11
C PHE A 107 -1.82 2.38 -7.81
N SER A 108 -2.04 2.16 -9.10
CA SER A 108 -1.36 1.11 -9.87
C SER A 108 -0.96 1.50 -11.30
N LYS A 109 -1.02 2.78 -11.65
CA LYS A 109 -0.64 3.26 -12.99
C LYS A 109 0.86 3.58 -13.06
N ASP A 110 1.44 3.46 -14.25
CA ASP A 110 2.77 4.01 -14.53
C ASP A 110 2.66 5.52 -14.72
N ILE A 111 3.48 6.27 -13.98
CA ILE A 111 3.45 7.73 -13.87
C ILE A 111 4.84 8.35 -14.07
N HIS A 112 5.81 7.55 -14.53
CA HIS A 112 7.16 8.05 -14.76
C HIS A 112 7.19 9.17 -15.81
N GLY A 113 7.94 10.23 -15.51
CA GLY A 113 8.07 11.39 -16.37
C GLY A 113 6.95 12.42 -16.24
N GLN A 114 5.85 12.10 -15.54
CA GLN A 114 4.74 13.02 -15.32
C GLN A 114 5.05 14.09 -14.26
N GLN A 115 4.30 15.18 -14.29
CA GLN A 115 4.35 16.23 -13.27
C GLN A 115 3.39 15.89 -12.13
N MET A 116 3.87 15.99 -10.89
CA MET A 116 3.08 15.73 -9.69
C MET A 116 3.23 16.89 -8.72
N GLU A 117 2.13 17.26 -8.07
CA GLU A 117 2.12 18.12 -6.90
C GLU A 117 1.76 17.27 -5.67
N ILE A 118 2.45 17.50 -4.56
CA ILE A 118 2.16 16.90 -3.26
C ILE A 118 1.95 18.00 -2.23
N ARG A 119 0.96 17.79 -1.35
CA ARG A 119 0.64 18.69 -0.23
C ARG A 119 0.80 17.92 1.07
N LEU A 120 1.69 18.39 1.93
CA LEU A 120 2.04 17.74 3.19
C LEU A 120 1.27 18.39 4.33
N PHE A 121 0.51 17.60 5.08
CA PHE A 121 -0.34 18.09 6.16
C PHE A 121 0.28 17.87 7.53
N LYS A 122 0.52 16.60 7.88
CA LYS A 122 0.99 16.20 9.21
C LYS A 122 2.25 15.34 9.09
N LYS A 123 3.29 15.67 9.85
CA LYS A 123 4.43 14.77 10.06
C LYS A 123 3.99 13.64 10.98
N LEU A 124 4.06 12.40 10.50
CA LEU A 124 3.75 11.19 11.26
C LEU A 124 4.92 10.78 12.15
N ARG A 125 6.14 10.76 11.59
CA ARG A 125 7.35 10.29 12.28
C ARG A 125 8.64 10.78 11.61
N CYS A 126 9.77 10.56 12.26
CA CYS A 126 11.09 10.67 11.63
C CYS A 126 11.42 9.42 10.78
N PRO A 127 12.32 9.53 9.77
CA PRO A 127 12.82 8.36 9.05
C PRO A 127 13.56 7.42 10.01
N LYS A 128 13.44 6.11 9.79
CA LYS A 128 14.02 5.05 10.62
C LYS A 128 14.60 3.98 9.71
N LYS A 129 15.71 3.36 10.13
CA LYS A 129 16.23 2.13 9.51
C LYS A 129 15.51 0.93 10.09
N PHE A 130 15.20 -0.06 9.26
CA PHE A 130 14.56 -1.30 9.66
C PHE A 130 15.55 -2.45 9.52
N GLU A 131 15.48 -3.39 10.45
CA GLU A 131 16.38 -4.55 10.49
C GLU A 131 16.05 -5.56 9.40
N ASN A 132 14.78 -5.61 8.99
CA ASN A 132 14.30 -6.49 7.93
C ASN A 132 13.12 -5.87 7.17
N LEU A 133 12.78 -6.48 6.03
CA LEU A 133 11.70 -6.04 5.14
C LEU A 133 10.33 -6.06 5.83
N SER A 134 10.04 -7.08 6.65
CA SER A 134 8.74 -7.20 7.34
C SER A 134 8.46 -5.98 8.23
N MET A 135 9.44 -5.57 9.05
CA MET A 135 9.30 -4.38 9.91
C MET A 135 9.12 -3.07 9.11
N LEU A 136 9.76 -2.97 7.94
CA LEU A 136 9.60 -1.82 7.04
C LEU A 136 8.16 -1.77 6.49
N LEU A 137 7.66 -2.89 5.98
CA LEU A 137 6.31 -3.02 5.44
C LEU A 137 5.24 -2.74 6.50
N ASP A 138 5.44 -3.25 7.72
CA ASP A 138 4.57 -2.96 8.86
C ASP A 138 4.48 -1.48 9.16
N GLN A 139 5.62 -0.80 9.17
CA GLN A 139 5.63 0.63 9.40
C GLN A 139 4.93 1.39 8.27
N ILE A 140 5.14 1.00 7.01
CA ILE A 140 4.45 1.61 5.87
C ILE A 140 2.94 1.46 6.01
N ARG A 141 2.46 0.27 6.40
CA ARG A 141 1.03 0.03 6.66
C ARG A 141 0.50 0.93 7.77
N MET A 142 1.21 1.03 8.89
CA MET A 142 0.83 1.93 9.99
C MET A 142 0.76 3.38 9.53
N ASP A 143 1.71 3.81 8.70
CA ASP A 143 1.75 5.17 8.17
C ASP A 143 0.54 5.43 7.23
N CYS A 144 0.16 4.46 6.39
CA CYS A 144 -1.02 4.53 5.53
C CYS A 144 -2.33 4.59 6.33
N ILE A 145 -2.48 3.76 7.37
CA ILE A 145 -3.66 3.79 8.26
C ILE A 145 -3.79 5.16 8.92
N ALA A 146 -2.70 5.70 9.45
CA ALA A 146 -2.70 7.03 10.06
C ALA A 146 -3.06 8.14 9.06
N ALA A 147 -2.65 8.02 7.79
CA ALA A 147 -3.03 8.95 6.73
C ALA A 147 -4.53 8.83 6.36
N GLN A 148 -5.07 7.61 6.30
CA GLN A 148 -6.49 7.37 6.05
C GLN A 148 -7.36 7.94 7.17
N GLU A 149 -7.01 7.67 8.44
CA GLU A 149 -7.67 8.25 9.61
C GLU A 149 -7.65 9.79 9.55
N PHE A 150 -6.50 10.37 9.19
CA PHE A 150 -6.36 11.83 9.04
C PHE A 150 -7.31 12.40 8.00
N PHE A 151 -7.45 11.75 6.84
CA PHE A 151 -8.37 12.15 5.78
C PHE A 151 -9.78 11.58 5.95
N GLY A 152 -10.12 10.94 7.07
CA GLY A 152 -11.43 10.31 7.28
C GLY A 152 -11.80 9.32 6.16
N ILE A 153 -10.81 8.74 5.49
CA ILE A 153 -11.01 7.73 4.45
C ILE A 153 -11.35 6.45 5.21
N GLN A 154 -12.59 6.01 5.11
CA GLN A 154 -12.95 4.69 5.61
C GLN A 154 -12.14 3.67 4.85
N MET A 155 -11.32 2.89 5.57
CA MET A 155 -10.89 1.60 5.06
C MET A 155 -12.14 0.88 4.58
N THR A 156 -12.21 0.53 3.29
CA THR A 156 -13.19 -0.46 2.85
C THR A 156 -13.03 -1.62 3.81
N SER A 157 -14.07 -1.92 4.59
CA SER A 157 -14.02 -2.94 5.63
C SER A 157 -13.62 -4.25 4.95
N SER A 158 -12.32 -4.56 5.01
CA SER A 158 -11.83 -5.80 4.46
C SER A 158 -12.49 -6.88 5.28
N LYS A 159 -13.18 -7.80 4.61
CA LYS A 159 -13.79 -8.95 5.26
C LYS A 159 -12.74 -9.73 6.06
N LEU A 160 -11.48 -9.66 5.65
CA LEU A 160 -10.30 -10.17 6.34
C LEU A 160 -9.70 -9.11 7.29
N HIS A 161 -9.49 -9.48 8.55
CA HIS A 161 -8.69 -8.74 9.52
C HIS A 161 -7.55 -9.62 10.04
N MET A 162 -6.37 -9.05 10.19
CA MET A 162 -5.19 -9.72 10.74
C MET A 162 -4.55 -8.88 11.84
N SER A 163 -4.15 -9.53 12.93
CA SER A 163 -3.45 -8.91 14.05
C SER A 163 -2.14 -9.63 14.33
N VAL A 164 -1.03 -8.91 14.13
CA VAL A 164 0.33 -9.43 14.39
C VAL A 164 0.55 -9.71 15.87
N ARG A 165 0.04 -8.83 16.75
CA ARG A 165 0.30 -8.89 18.20
C ARG A 165 -0.08 -10.24 18.81
N ASN A 166 -1.19 -10.81 18.36
CA ASN A 166 -1.72 -12.07 18.83
C ASN A 166 -1.76 -13.15 17.73
N HIS A 167 -1.14 -12.88 16.57
CA HIS A 167 -1.08 -13.79 15.42
C HIS A 167 -2.47 -14.32 14.99
N GLN A 168 -3.49 -13.45 15.09
CA GLN A 168 -4.89 -13.80 14.86
C GLN A 168 -5.34 -13.33 13.48
N THR A 169 -6.13 -14.16 12.79
CA THR A 169 -6.75 -13.84 11.52
C THR A 169 -8.24 -14.11 11.59
N THR A 170 -9.07 -13.13 11.22
CA THR A 170 -10.53 -13.28 11.18
C THR A 170 -11.08 -12.93 9.80
N ILE A 171 -12.08 -13.68 9.34
CA ILE A 171 -12.84 -13.40 8.13
C ILE A 171 -14.31 -13.29 8.54
N ASN A 172 -14.97 -12.16 8.23
CA ASN A 172 -16.34 -11.90 8.66
C ASN A 172 -16.54 -12.13 10.18
N GLN A 173 -15.57 -11.69 10.99
CA GLN A 173 -15.51 -11.90 12.45
C GLN A 173 -15.33 -13.34 12.92
N GLN A 174 -15.23 -14.32 12.02
CA GLN A 174 -14.91 -15.71 12.36
C GLN A 174 -13.39 -15.95 12.28
N GLU A 175 -12.81 -16.51 13.33
CA GLU A 175 -11.38 -16.82 13.39
C GLU A 175 -10.99 -17.98 12.46
N ILE A 176 -9.85 -17.83 11.79
CA ILE A 176 -9.20 -18.90 11.02
C ILE A 176 -7.80 -19.17 11.55
N TYR A 177 -7.44 -20.44 11.66
CA TYR A 177 -6.11 -20.84 12.08
C TYR A 177 -5.15 -20.94 10.89
N LEU A 178 -4.10 -20.12 10.92
CA LEU A 178 -2.98 -20.15 10.00
C LEU A 178 -1.72 -20.58 10.76
N SER A 179 -0.92 -21.45 10.16
CA SER A 179 0.46 -21.69 10.58
C SER A 179 1.27 -20.40 10.44
N THR A 180 2.44 -20.33 11.08
CA THR A 180 3.33 -19.16 11.01
C THR A 180 3.61 -18.73 9.57
N LYS A 181 3.99 -19.66 8.68
CA LYS A 181 4.31 -19.33 7.28
C LYS A 181 3.07 -18.87 6.49
N GLU A 182 1.91 -19.47 6.73
CA GLU A 182 0.67 -19.05 6.09
C GLU A 182 0.23 -17.65 6.56
N PHE A 183 0.36 -17.37 7.86
CA PHE A 183 0.09 -16.05 8.42
C PHE A 183 1.06 -15.02 7.84
N ASP A 184 2.36 -15.30 7.85
CA ASP A 184 3.38 -14.38 7.35
C ASP A 184 3.16 -14.05 5.86
N VAL A 185 2.88 -15.04 5.02
CA VAL A 185 2.57 -14.82 3.60
C VAL A 185 1.29 -13.99 3.46
N LEU A 186 0.19 -14.39 4.10
CA LEU A 186 -1.08 -13.66 3.95
C LEU A 186 -0.97 -12.25 4.51
N TYR A 187 -0.28 -12.07 5.63
CA TYR A 187 -0.06 -10.78 6.28
C TYR A 187 0.81 -9.86 5.44
N MET A 188 1.86 -10.39 4.80
CA MET A 188 2.72 -9.64 3.87
C MET A 188 1.90 -9.05 2.70
N LEU A 189 0.99 -9.85 2.12
CA LEU A 189 0.08 -9.42 1.07
C LEU A 189 -0.97 -8.43 1.60
N TYR A 190 -1.70 -8.81 2.66
CA TYR A 190 -2.75 -8.02 3.29
C TYR A 190 -2.26 -6.64 3.73
N SER A 191 -1.05 -6.57 4.27
CA SER A 191 -0.47 -5.34 4.77
C SER A 191 -0.18 -4.31 3.68
N ASN A 192 -0.10 -4.75 2.43
CA ASN A 192 0.26 -3.92 1.31
C ASN A 192 -0.60 -4.29 0.10
N PRO A 193 -1.89 -3.94 0.12
CA PRO A 193 -2.86 -4.52 -0.80
C PRO A 193 -2.62 -4.17 -2.25
N ASP A 194 -1.88 -3.08 -2.52
CA ASP A 194 -1.55 -2.60 -3.85
C ASP A 194 -0.31 -3.27 -4.47
N ILE A 195 0.53 -3.91 -3.66
CA ILE A 195 1.79 -4.51 -4.10
C ILE A 195 1.53 -5.89 -4.72
N THR A 196 2.23 -6.15 -5.82
CA THR A 196 2.43 -7.51 -6.30
C THR A 196 3.84 -7.95 -5.96
N TYR A 197 3.97 -9.05 -5.23
CA TYR A 197 5.26 -9.65 -4.90
C TYR A 197 5.54 -10.83 -5.83
N THR A 198 6.80 -10.98 -6.26
CA THR A 198 7.25 -12.19 -6.93
C THR A 198 7.28 -13.36 -5.95
N LYS A 199 7.33 -14.58 -6.47
CA LYS A 199 7.42 -15.77 -5.61
C LYS A 199 8.73 -15.80 -4.82
N GLU A 200 9.82 -15.36 -5.43
CA GLU A 200 11.15 -15.28 -4.81
C GLU A 200 11.13 -14.27 -3.66
N GLN A 201 10.51 -13.10 -3.86
CA GLN A 201 10.38 -12.07 -2.82
C GLN A 201 9.59 -12.59 -1.61
N ILE A 202 8.47 -13.28 -1.85
CA ILE A 202 7.68 -13.88 -0.77
C ILE A 202 8.49 -14.95 -0.05
N TYR A 203 9.20 -15.81 -0.80
CA TYR A 203 10.04 -16.85 -0.22
C TYR A 203 11.11 -16.26 0.68
N GLU A 204 11.92 -15.35 0.16
CA GLU A 204 13.04 -14.75 0.90
C GLU A 204 12.56 -13.95 2.12
N ALA A 205 11.43 -13.26 1.99
CA ALA A 205 10.84 -12.50 3.09
C ALA A 205 10.31 -13.40 4.22
N VAL A 206 9.68 -14.52 3.88
CA VAL A 206 8.99 -15.38 4.86
C VAL A 206 9.86 -16.54 5.35
N TRP A 207 10.70 -17.13 4.50
CA TRP A 207 11.60 -18.23 4.86
C TRP A 207 12.97 -17.75 5.36
N HIS A 208 13.35 -16.50 5.09
CA HIS A 208 14.64 -15.91 5.50
C HIS A 208 15.87 -16.61 4.92
N GLU A 209 15.73 -17.16 3.71
CA GLU A 209 16.79 -17.81 2.95
C GLU A 209 16.66 -17.49 1.46
N PRO A 210 17.77 -17.50 0.70
CA PRO A 210 17.72 -17.28 -0.75
C PRO A 210 16.77 -18.27 -1.42
N SER A 211 15.93 -17.79 -2.34
CA SER A 211 14.95 -18.65 -2.98
C SER A 211 15.59 -19.80 -3.75
N GLY A 212 16.73 -19.57 -4.43
CA GLY A 212 17.41 -20.61 -5.22
C GLY A 212 16.54 -21.27 -6.30
N GLY A 213 15.40 -20.67 -6.67
CA GLY A 213 14.38 -21.25 -7.53
C GLY A 213 13.32 -22.12 -6.83
N TYR A 214 13.37 -22.29 -5.49
CA TYR A 214 12.45 -23.11 -4.70
C TYR A 214 11.10 -22.43 -4.40
N CYS A 215 10.48 -21.83 -5.42
CA CYS A 215 9.24 -21.07 -5.29
C CYS A 215 7.99 -21.94 -5.01
N HIS A 216 8.10 -23.27 -5.09
CA HIS A 216 7.01 -24.21 -4.80
C HIS A 216 6.50 -24.12 -3.35
N ALA A 217 7.35 -23.76 -2.39
CA ALA A 217 6.93 -23.56 -1.00
C ALA A 217 5.93 -22.40 -0.86
N VAL A 218 6.11 -21.34 -1.65
CA VAL A 218 5.18 -20.20 -1.72
C VAL A 218 3.87 -20.65 -2.36
N GLU A 219 3.93 -21.38 -3.48
CA GLU A 219 2.74 -21.86 -4.19
C GLU A 219 1.87 -22.76 -3.30
N ASN A 220 2.50 -23.71 -2.60
CA ASN A 220 1.80 -24.59 -1.66
C ASN A 220 1.21 -23.80 -0.49
N THR A 221 1.97 -22.86 0.08
CA THR A 221 1.48 -22.01 1.18
C THR A 221 0.28 -21.17 0.73
N VAL A 222 0.33 -20.54 -0.44
CA VAL A 222 -0.81 -19.78 -1.01
C VAL A 222 -2.01 -20.70 -1.26
N PHE A 223 -1.78 -21.92 -1.75
CA PHE A 223 -2.86 -22.90 -1.92
C PHE A 223 -3.54 -23.24 -0.59
N GLN A 224 -2.78 -23.49 0.48
CA GLN A 224 -3.35 -23.78 1.80
C GLN A 224 -4.10 -22.57 2.39
N ILE A 225 -3.56 -21.36 2.25
CA ILE A 225 -4.26 -20.12 2.66
C ILE A 225 -5.62 -20.05 1.98
N ARG A 226 -5.66 -20.16 0.64
CA ARG A 226 -6.92 -20.11 -0.12
C ARG A 226 -7.91 -21.19 0.32
N LYS A 227 -7.42 -22.41 0.58
CA LYS A 227 -8.26 -23.52 1.07
C LYS A 227 -8.89 -23.18 2.41
N LYS A 228 -8.13 -22.62 3.35
CA LYS A 228 -8.59 -22.23 4.70
C LYS A 228 -9.51 -21.01 4.68
N CYS A 229 -9.21 -20.01 3.85
CA CYS A 229 -10.10 -18.87 3.66
C CYS A 229 -11.45 -19.32 3.07
N ARG A 230 -11.45 -20.20 2.06
CA ARG A 230 -12.67 -20.73 1.43
C ARG A 230 -13.55 -21.57 2.35
N SER A 231 -12.99 -22.18 3.41
CA SER A 231 -13.83 -22.87 4.40
C SER A 231 -14.70 -21.93 5.23
N VAL A 232 -14.37 -20.63 5.26
CA VAL A 232 -15.13 -19.61 6.01
C VAL A 232 -15.84 -18.62 5.07
N ALA A 233 -15.25 -18.30 3.92
CA ALA A 233 -15.83 -17.43 2.90
C ALA A 233 -15.71 -18.08 1.51
N LYS A 234 -16.74 -18.84 1.10
CA LYS A 234 -16.71 -19.68 -0.12
C LYS A 234 -16.41 -18.91 -1.40
N ASP A 235 -16.93 -17.69 -1.51
CA ASP A 235 -16.89 -16.92 -2.77
C ASP A 235 -15.77 -15.88 -2.81
N ILE A 236 -14.81 -15.94 -1.87
CA ILE A 236 -13.80 -14.90 -1.70
C ILE A 236 -12.39 -15.49 -1.79
N ASP A 237 -11.59 -14.98 -2.72
CA ASP A 237 -10.17 -15.27 -2.83
C ASP A 237 -9.37 -14.01 -2.49
N PHE A 238 -8.80 -13.97 -1.28
CA PHE A 238 -8.04 -12.82 -0.81
C PHE A 238 -6.66 -12.67 -1.47
N ILE A 239 -6.27 -13.58 -2.36
CA ILE A 239 -4.98 -13.57 -3.04
C ILE A 239 -5.22 -13.63 -4.55
N LYS A 240 -4.89 -12.57 -5.27
CA LYS A 240 -4.88 -12.54 -6.73
C LYS A 240 -3.55 -13.07 -7.25
N THR A 241 -3.62 -14.03 -8.18
CA THR A 241 -2.43 -14.47 -8.93
C THR A 241 -2.21 -13.55 -10.14
N ILE A 242 -0.99 -13.02 -10.27
CA ILE A 242 -0.54 -12.27 -11.43
C ILE A 242 0.32 -13.23 -12.28
N ALA A 243 -0.23 -13.64 -13.42
CA ALA A 243 0.37 -14.67 -14.28
C ALA A 243 1.80 -14.31 -14.67
N GLY A 244 2.72 -15.27 -14.52
CA GLY A 244 4.14 -15.09 -14.83
C GLY A 244 4.93 -14.21 -13.85
N TYR A 245 4.32 -13.70 -12.78
CA TYR A 245 4.98 -12.79 -11.85
C TYR A 245 4.88 -13.23 -10.39
N GLY A 246 3.66 -13.35 -9.84
CA GLY A 246 3.50 -13.71 -8.43
C GLY A 246 2.11 -13.45 -7.86
N TYR A 247 2.03 -12.84 -6.68
CA TYR A 247 0.80 -12.69 -5.91
C TYR A 247 0.60 -11.27 -5.37
N LYS A 248 -0.66 -10.85 -5.34
CA LYS A 248 -1.13 -9.57 -4.80
C LYS A 248 -2.34 -9.83 -3.91
N PHE A 249 -2.55 -9.01 -2.89
CA PHE A 249 -3.77 -9.09 -2.10
C PHE A 249 -5.01 -8.71 -2.92
N HIS A 250 -6.15 -9.30 -2.59
CA HIS A 250 -7.45 -8.93 -3.13
C HIS A 250 -8.41 -8.76 -1.97
N ALA A 251 -9.05 -7.59 -1.85
CA ALA A 251 -9.93 -7.29 -0.72
C ALA A 251 -11.23 -8.13 -0.69
N GLY A 252 -11.54 -8.82 -1.80
CA GLY A 252 -12.71 -9.68 -1.92
C GLY A 252 -14.06 -8.96 -1.94
#